data_AF-A0A5C5Z3P1-F1
#
_entry.id   AF-A0A5C5Z3P1-F1
#
_cell.length_a   1.000
_cell.length_b   1.000
_cell.length_c   1.000
_cell.angle_alpha   90.00
_cell.angle_beta   90.00
_cell.angle_gamma   90.00
#
_symmetry.space_group_name_H-M   'P 1'
#
loop_
_entity.id
_entity.type
_entity.pdbx_description
1 polymer ?
#
loop_
_entity_poly.entity_id
_entity_poly.type
_entity_poly.pdbx_seq_one_letter_code
_entity_poly.pdbx_strand_id
1 'polypeptide(L)'
;MPVAESRPLRFSPRESERIPIALHVEVVGFPGFFGSTAVVLAWSPAISLVLPAWKEIEVIVKAITEPGNALKQITDDRQIIVIVDGSTDNTGDWVERVSLLYLATVGLINLPFTSGYRGIRHVVVSSVPTWFVALDRS
;
A
#
# COMPACT_ATOMS: atom_id res chain seq x y z
N MET A 1 -25.57 28.92 2.23
CA MET A 1 -25.52 27.58 2.86
C MET A 1 -24.81 26.65 1.89
N PRO A 2 -23.69 25.99 2.26
CA PRO A 2 -23.08 25.04 1.37
C PRO A 2 -23.89 23.74 1.41
N VAL A 3 -24.31 23.27 0.24
CA VAL A 3 -24.94 21.97 0.04
C VAL A 3 -23.86 20.91 0.33
N ALA A 4 -24.09 20.06 1.32
CA ALA A 4 -23.26 18.89 1.53
C ALA A 4 -23.51 17.94 0.34
N GLU A 5 -22.57 17.88 -0.60
CA GLU A 5 -22.57 16.87 -1.65
C GLU A 5 -22.41 15.49 -1.00
N SER A 6 -23.51 14.75 -0.84
CA SER A 6 -23.47 13.35 -0.49
C SER A 6 -22.94 12.58 -1.70
N ARG A 7 -21.64 12.24 -1.69
CA ARG A 7 -21.06 11.31 -2.66
C ARG A 7 -21.82 9.98 -2.62
N PRO A 8 -22.12 9.35 -3.77
CA PRO A 8 -22.77 8.06 -3.79
C PRO A 8 -21.91 7.02 -3.08
N LEU A 9 -22.54 6.19 -2.24
CA LEU A 9 -21.92 5.00 -1.66
C LEU A 9 -21.38 4.14 -2.83
N ARG A 10 -20.06 4.14 -3.01
CA ARG A 10 -19.44 3.31 -4.04
C ARG A 10 -19.46 1.86 -3.56
N PHE A 11 -19.98 1.00 -4.42
CA PHE A 11 -19.92 -0.44 -4.21
C PHE A 11 -18.46 -0.88 -4.34
N SER A 12 -17.87 -1.36 -3.26
CA SER A 12 -16.57 -2.03 -3.30
C SER A 12 -16.78 -3.53 -3.54
N PRO A 13 -16.05 -4.15 -4.48
CA PRO A 13 -16.15 -5.59 -4.73
C PRO A 13 -15.84 -6.38 -3.45
N ARG A 14 -16.54 -7.51 -3.25
CA ARG A 14 -16.21 -8.45 -2.16
C ARG A 14 -14.78 -8.95 -2.35
N GLU A 15 -14.12 -9.35 -1.27
CA GLU A 15 -12.72 -9.84 -1.32
C GLU A 15 -12.52 -10.95 -2.37
N SER A 16 -13.51 -11.83 -2.53
CA SER A 16 -13.54 -12.90 -3.55
C SER A 16 -13.76 -12.44 -5.00
N GLU A 17 -14.22 -11.20 -5.19
CA GLU A 17 -14.53 -10.58 -6.49
C GLU A 17 -13.46 -9.57 -6.92
N ARG A 18 -12.49 -9.28 -6.04
CA ARG A 18 -11.34 -8.45 -6.38
C ARG A 18 -10.44 -9.23 -7.30
N ILE A 19 -10.37 -8.81 -8.56
CA ILE A 19 -9.34 -9.30 -9.48
C ILE A 19 -8.05 -8.61 -9.04
N PRO A 20 -7.05 -9.33 -8.51
CA PRO A 20 -5.76 -8.74 -8.25
C PRO A 20 -5.10 -8.51 -9.59
N ILE A 21 -5.30 -7.32 -10.14
CA ILE A 21 -4.47 -6.89 -11.24
C ILE A 21 -3.14 -6.53 -10.60
N ALA A 22 -2.19 -7.47 -10.60
CA ALA A 22 -0.79 -7.20 -10.35
C ALA A 22 -0.27 -6.36 -11.53
N LEU A 23 -0.63 -5.08 -11.54
CA LEU A 23 -0.09 -4.15 -12.52
C LEU A 23 1.35 -3.92 -12.08
N HIS A 24 2.31 -4.40 -12.86
CA HIS A 24 3.67 -3.88 -12.81
C HIS A 24 3.59 -2.44 -13.28
N VAL A 25 3.51 -1.51 -12.33
CA VAL A 25 3.63 -0.09 -12.63
C VAL A 25 5.10 0.26 -12.50
N GLU A 26 5.76 0.52 -13.62
CA GLU A 26 6.97 1.33 -13.57
C GLU A 26 6.51 2.75 -13.20
N VAL A 27 6.99 3.27 -12.07
CA VAL A 27 6.76 4.67 -11.72
C VAL A 27 7.61 5.54 -12.65
N VAL A 28 7.10 5.83 -13.84
CA VAL A 28 7.71 6.75 -14.82
C VAL A 28 7.09 8.12 -14.63
N GLY A 29 7.86 9.10 -14.12
CA GLY A 29 7.38 10.49 -14.14
C GLY A 29 7.91 11.45 -13.07
N PHE A 30 8.76 11.02 -12.13
CA PHE A 30 9.36 11.93 -11.15
C PHE A 30 10.88 12.05 -11.34
N PRO A 31 11.43 13.28 -11.45
CA PRO A 31 12.87 13.47 -11.57
C PRO A 31 13.57 12.87 -10.35
N GLY A 32 14.34 11.81 -10.58
CA GLY A 32 15.10 11.08 -9.56
C GLY A 32 14.56 9.69 -9.18
N PHE A 33 13.34 9.30 -9.57
CA PHE A 33 12.70 8.02 -9.17
C PHE A 33 12.63 6.99 -10.31
N PHE A 34 13.72 6.79 -11.05
CA PHE A 34 13.79 5.74 -12.08
C PHE A 34 14.08 4.37 -11.45
N GLY A 35 13.33 3.33 -11.82
CA GLY A 35 13.59 1.94 -11.41
C GLY A 35 12.75 1.39 -10.25
N SER A 36 11.65 2.05 -9.87
CA SER A 36 10.74 1.53 -8.84
C SER A 36 9.81 0.46 -9.40
N THR A 37 9.73 -0.69 -8.73
CA THR A 37 8.74 -1.75 -9.02
C THR A 37 7.55 -1.58 -8.10
N ALA A 38 6.35 -1.43 -8.65
CA ALA A 38 5.13 -1.40 -7.86
C ALA A 38 4.13 -2.47 -8.31
N VAL A 39 3.57 -3.18 -7.33
CA VAL A 39 2.39 -4.03 -7.44
C VAL A 39 1.28 -3.32 -6.69
N VAL A 40 0.48 -2.54 -7.43
CA VAL A 40 -0.63 -1.76 -6.84
C VAL A 40 -1.95 -2.43 -7.20
N LEU A 41 -2.87 -2.49 -6.24
CA LEU A 41 -4.20 -3.05 -6.48
C LEU A 41 -5.07 -2.03 -7.21
N ALA A 42 -5.74 -2.45 -8.28
CA ALA A 42 -6.54 -1.60 -9.17
C ALA A 42 -7.97 -1.33 -8.67
N TRP A 43 -8.14 -1.05 -7.38
CA TRP A 43 -9.45 -0.75 -6.78
C TRP A 43 -9.32 0.35 -5.71
N SER A 44 -10.44 0.99 -5.36
CA SER A 44 -10.49 2.10 -4.39
C SER A 44 -11.13 1.62 -3.09
N PRO A 45 -10.34 1.20 -2.09
CA PRO A 45 -10.87 0.73 -0.82
C PRO A 45 -11.46 1.89 0.01
N ALA A 46 -12.36 1.59 0.95
CA ALA A 46 -12.83 2.56 1.93
C ALA A 46 -11.69 3.08 2.83
N ILE A 47 -10.75 2.20 3.19
CA ILE A 47 -9.58 2.55 4.00
C ILE A 47 -8.33 1.89 3.41
N SER A 48 -7.31 2.71 3.18
CA SER A 48 -5.94 2.24 2.90
C SER A 48 -5.04 2.45 4.11
N LEU A 49 -4.28 1.42 4.46
CA LEU A 49 -3.18 1.53 5.41
C LEU A 49 -1.86 1.55 4.66
N VAL A 50 -1.02 2.53 4.95
CA VAL A 50 0.33 2.60 4.41
C VAL A 50 1.35 2.22 5.49
N LEU A 51 2.23 1.28 5.14
CA LEU A 51 3.33 0.81 5.98
C LEU A 51 4.67 1.10 5.29
N PRO A 52 5.45 2.10 5.73
CA PRO A 52 6.84 2.21 5.33
C PRO A 52 7.65 1.03 5.89
N ALA A 53 8.58 0.50 5.10
CA ALA A 53 9.44 -0.61 5.49
C ALA A 53 10.89 -0.35 5.07
N TRP A 54 11.81 -0.43 6.02
CA TRP A 54 13.26 -0.35 5.79
C TRP A 54 13.99 -1.22 6.81
N LYS A 55 14.66 -2.28 6.35
CA LYS A 55 15.35 -3.27 7.20
C LYS A 55 14.44 -3.95 8.23
N GLU A 56 13.23 -4.32 7.81
CA GLU A 56 12.16 -4.84 8.67
C GLU A 56 11.94 -6.35 8.48
N ILE A 57 12.87 -7.09 7.86
CA ILE A 57 12.69 -8.49 7.46
C ILE A 57 12.12 -9.41 8.56
N GLU A 58 12.58 -9.24 9.80
CA GLU A 58 12.18 -10.08 10.94
C GLU A 58 10.74 -9.83 11.40
N VAL A 59 10.21 -8.64 11.11
CA VAL A 59 8.94 -8.16 11.67
C VAL A 59 7.90 -7.80 10.61
N ILE A 60 8.27 -7.78 9.33
CA ILE A 60 7.42 -7.31 8.23
C ILE A 60 6.11 -8.10 8.10
N VAL A 61 6.17 -9.42 8.31
CA VAL A 61 4.97 -10.28 8.30
C VAL A 61 4.01 -9.87 9.41
N LYS A 62 4.53 -9.64 10.62
CA LYS A 62 3.75 -9.17 11.76
C LYS A 62 3.20 -7.77 11.52
N ALA A 63 4.02 -6.87 10.96
CA ALA A 63 3.64 -5.51 10.61
C ALA A 63 2.51 -5.44 9.59
N ILE A 64 2.40 -6.41 8.68
CA ILE A 64 1.29 -6.52 7.72
C ILE A 64 0.07 -7.20 8.36
N THR A 65 0.28 -8.32 9.04
CA THR A 65 -0.82 -9.19 9.52
C THR A 65 -1.59 -8.61 10.71
N GLU A 66 -0.93 -7.99 11.67
CA GLU A 66 -1.59 -7.40 12.85
C GLU A 66 -2.59 -6.29 12.47
N PRO A 67 -2.17 -5.23 11.76
CA PRO A 67 -3.13 -4.19 11.38
C PRO A 67 -4.10 -4.69 10.31
N GLY A 68 -3.73 -5.68 9.49
CA GLY A 68 -4.67 -6.34 8.58
C GLY A 68 -5.81 -7.01 9.32
N ASN A 69 -5.52 -7.74 10.38
CA ASN A 69 -6.53 -8.37 11.23
C ASN A 69 -7.37 -7.34 11.98
N ALA A 70 -6.74 -6.26 12.48
CA ALA A 70 -7.47 -5.17 13.15
C ALA A 70 -8.42 -4.45 12.19
N LEU A 71 -7.96 -4.10 10.98
CA LEU A 71 -8.80 -3.45 9.97
C LEU A 71 -9.94 -4.36 9.49
N LYS A 72 -9.72 -5.67 9.41
CA LYS A 72 -10.77 -6.63 9.05
C LYS A 72 -11.94 -6.63 10.04
N GLN A 73 -11.71 -6.26 11.30
CA GLN A 73 -12.80 -6.12 12.29
C GLN A 73 -13.62 -4.84 12.09
N ILE A 74 -13.10 -3.87 11.33
CA ILE A 74 -13.76 -2.58 11.06
C ILE A 74 -14.46 -2.60 9.71
N THR A 75 -13.80 -3.11 8.67
CA THR A 75 -14.34 -3.17 7.31
C THR A 75 -13.68 -4.27 6.48
N ASP A 76 -14.46 -4.93 5.63
CA ASP A 76 -13.96 -5.83 4.59
C ASP A 76 -13.37 -5.05 3.39
N ASP A 77 -13.68 -3.75 3.29
CA ASP A 77 -13.27 -2.83 2.23
C ASP A 77 -11.96 -2.10 2.58
N ARG A 78 -10.88 -2.87 2.68
CA ARG A 78 -9.56 -2.42 3.13
C ARG A 78 -8.41 -2.84 2.24
N GLN A 79 -7.35 -2.03 2.25
CA GLN A 79 -6.06 -2.37 1.62
C GLN A 79 -4.91 -2.02 2.56
N ILE A 80 -3.81 -2.77 2.45
CA ILE A 80 -2.50 -2.44 3.01
C ILE A 80 -1.55 -2.19 1.83
N ILE A 81 -0.82 -1.08 1.87
CA ILE A 81 0.21 -0.73 0.89
C ILE A 81 1.52 -0.65 1.66
N VAL A 82 2.45 -1.53 1.32
CA VAL A 82 3.79 -1.53 1.91
C VAL A 82 4.73 -0.78 0.99
N ILE A 83 5.45 0.20 1.52
CA ILE A 83 6.45 0.98 0.78
C ILE A 83 7.82 0.58 1.27
N VAL A 84 8.56 -0.18 0.47
CA VAL A 84 9.94 -0.57 0.76
C VAL A 84 10.85 0.58 0.34
N ASP A 85 11.45 1.26 1.31
CA ASP A 85 12.20 2.51 1.09
C ASP A 85 13.68 2.25 0.81
N GLY A 86 13.98 1.57 -0.31
CA GLY A 86 15.35 1.23 -0.70
C GLY A 86 16.07 0.36 0.31
N SER A 87 15.35 -0.61 0.89
CA SER A 87 15.96 -1.56 1.82
C SER A 87 17.06 -2.35 1.13
N THR A 88 18.22 -2.49 1.77
CA THR A 88 19.38 -3.20 1.24
C THR A 88 19.46 -4.66 1.68
N ASP A 89 18.50 -5.10 2.49
CA ASP A 89 18.33 -6.49 2.91
C ASP A 89 17.19 -7.15 2.12
N ASN A 90 16.82 -8.39 2.46
CA ASN A 90 15.75 -9.10 1.75
C ASN A 90 14.32 -8.62 2.13
N THR A 91 14.15 -7.45 2.77
CA THR A 91 12.82 -6.92 3.14
C THR A 91 11.92 -6.82 1.90
N GLY A 92 12.45 -6.36 0.75
CA GLY A 92 11.70 -6.26 -0.50
C GLY A 92 11.12 -7.60 -0.96
N ASP A 93 11.97 -8.63 -1.05
CA ASP A 93 11.59 -9.98 -1.47
C ASP A 93 10.53 -10.59 -0.54
N TRP A 94 10.64 -10.36 0.77
CA TRP A 94 9.66 -10.87 1.73
C TRP A 94 8.32 -10.16 1.59
N VAL A 95 8.30 -8.84 1.38
CA VAL A 95 7.04 -8.10 1.14
C VAL A 95 6.39 -8.56 -0.16
N GLU A 96 7.18 -8.79 -1.21
CA GLU A 96 6.65 -9.29 -2.48
C GLU A 96 5.98 -10.66 -2.29
N ARG A 97 6.66 -11.60 -1.61
CA ARG A 97 6.07 -12.92 -1.28
C ARG A 97 4.78 -12.79 -0.47
N VAL A 98 4.75 -11.89 0.52
CA VAL A 98 3.54 -11.64 1.32
C VAL A 98 2.43 -11.03 0.46
N SER A 99 2.75 -10.07 -0.41
CA SER A 99 1.78 -9.48 -1.34
C SER A 99 1.18 -10.54 -2.27
N LEU A 100 1.99 -11.48 -2.77
CA LEU A 100 1.52 -12.62 -3.57
C LEU A 100 0.60 -13.58 -2.79
N LEU A 101 0.80 -13.74 -1.48
CA LEU A 101 -0.10 -14.53 -0.63
C LEU A 101 -1.42 -13.81 -0.32
N TYR A 102 -1.41 -12.47 -0.31
CA TYR A 102 -2.55 -11.62 0.05
C TYR A 102 -2.95 -10.68 -1.09
N LEU A 103 -2.93 -11.18 -2.33
CA LEU A 103 -3.13 -10.40 -3.56
C LEU A 103 -4.38 -9.51 -3.57
N ALA A 104 -5.45 -9.89 -2.87
CA ALA A 104 -6.68 -9.10 -2.81
C ALA A 104 -6.60 -7.88 -1.88
N THR A 105 -5.61 -7.79 -1.00
CA THR A 105 -5.56 -6.77 0.07
C THR A 105 -4.18 -6.15 0.33
N VAL A 106 -3.08 -6.74 -0.12
CA VAL A 106 -1.71 -6.23 0.11
C VAL A 106 -1.06 -5.80 -1.21
N GLY A 107 -0.79 -4.51 -1.36
CA GLY A 107 0.03 -3.94 -2.42
C GLY A 107 1.45 -3.63 -1.94
N LEU A 108 2.38 -3.55 -2.89
CA LEU A 108 3.79 -3.24 -2.67
C LEU A 108 4.22 -2.10 -3.59
N ILE A 109 4.97 -1.15 -3.04
CA ILE A 109 5.76 -0.17 -3.80
C ILE A 109 7.21 -0.32 -3.33
N ASN A 110 8.10 -0.76 -4.21
CA ASN A 110 9.52 -0.91 -3.92
C ASN A 110 10.31 0.25 -4.54
N LEU A 111 10.93 1.06 -3.68
CA LEU A 111 11.74 2.21 -4.09
C LEU A 111 13.20 1.78 -4.27
N PRO A 112 13.89 2.24 -5.33
CA PRO A 112 15.26 1.82 -5.64
C PRO A 112 16.33 2.44 -4.71
N PHE A 113 15.95 3.42 -3.89
CA PHE A 113 16.84 4.09 -2.93
C PHE A 113 16.04 4.57 -1.72
N THR A 114 16.73 4.77 -0.60
CA THR A 114 16.13 5.33 0.61
C THR A 114 15.80 6.80 0.39
N SER A 115 14.51 7.13 0.48
CA SER A 115 13.95 8.46 0.28
C SER A 115 13.59 9.15 1.59
N GLY A 116 13.55 8.39 2.69
CA GLY A 116 13.14 8.83 4.01
C GLY A 116 11.66 9.22 4.04
N TYR A 117 11.18 9.62 5.22
CA TYR A 117 9.74 9.90 5.44
C TYR A 117 9.14 10.92 4.46
N ARG A 118 9.89 11.95 4.05
CA ARG A 118 9.41 12.94 3.07
C ARG A 118 9.16 12.33 1.70
N GLY A 119 10.05 11.45 1.23
CA GLY A 119 9.89 10.76 -0.05
C GLY A 119 8.72 9.80 -0.04
N ILE A 120 8.62 8.99 1.03
CA ILE A 120 7.49 8.08 1.24
C ILE A 120 6.16 8.83 1.22
N ARG A 121 6.05 9.94 1.98
CA ARG A 121 4.83 10.76 2.01
C ARG A 121 4.43 11.25 0.62
N HIS A 122 5.42 11.65 -0.19
CA HIS A 122 5.15 12.11 -1.54
C HIS A 122 4.61 10.99 -2.43
N VAL A 123 5.23 9.80 -2.38
CA VAL A 123 4.77 8.60 -3.11
C VAL A 123 3.33 8.24 -2.72
N VAL A 124 3.01 8.26 -1.42
CA VAL A 124 1.66 7.95 -0.93
C VAL A 124 0.62 8.89 -1.51
N VAL A 125 0.86 10.21 -1.42
CA VAL A 125 -0.10 11.21 -1.90
C VAL A 125 -0.30 11.12 -3.42
N SER A 126 0.72 10.71 -4.18
CA SER A 126 0.61 10.55 -5.63
C SER A 126 -0.04 9.23 -6.07
N SER A 127 0.07 8.17 -5.26
CA SER A 127 -0.25 6.80 -5.68
C SER A 127 -1.46 6.18 -4.98
N VAL A 128 -1.93 6.77 -3.88
CA VAL A 128 -3.09 6.27 -3.11
C VAL A 128 -4.29 7.19 -3.35
N PRO A 129 -5.28 6.77 -4.17
CA PRO A 129 -6.40 7.63 -4.57
C PRO A 129 -7.50 7.77 -3.49
N THR A 130 -7.30 7.19 -2.30
CA THR A 130 -8.30 7.05 -1.23
C THR A 130 -7.79 7.59 0.11
N TRP A 131 -8.66 7.63 1.12
CA TRP A 131 -8.25 7.96 2.48
C TRP A 131 -7.22 6.94 2.96
N PHE A 132 -6.10 7.44 3.49
CA PHE A 132 -5.06 6.60 4.02
C PHE A 132 -4.69 6.96 5.46
N VAL A 133 -4.32 5.94 6.22
CA VAL A 133 -3.62 6.07 7.49
C VAL A 133 -2.18 5.62 7.25
N ALA A 134 -1.21 6.45 7.62
CA ALA A 134 0.19 6.04 7.64
C ALA A 134 0.53 5.61 9.07
N LEU A 135 0.95 4.36 9.25
CA LEU A 135 1.49 3.90 10.53
C LEU A 135 3.01 3.89 10.42
N ASP A 136 3.64 4.67 11.29
CA ASP A 136 5.07 4.61 11.51
C ASP A 136 5.33 3.89 12.83
N ARG A 137 6.36 3.05 12.89
CA ARG A 137 6.79 2.44 14.16
C ARG A 137 8.04 3.17 14.62
N SER A 138 7.86 4.05 15.62
CA SER A 138 8.93 4.74 16.34
C SER A 138 9.67 3.84 17.32
#